data_AF-A0A8X6IIG6-F1
#
_entry.id   AF-A0A8X6IIG6-F1
#
_cell.length_a   1.000
_cell.length_b   1.000
_cell.length_c   1.000
_cell.angle_alpha   90.00
_cell.angle_beta   90.00
_cell.angle_gamma   90.00
#
_symmetry.space_group_name_H-M   'P 1'
#
loop_
_entity.id
_entity.type
_entity.pdbx_description
1 polymer ?
#
loop_
_entity_poly.entity_id
_entity_poly.type
_entity_poly.pdbx_seq_one_letter_code
_entity_poly.pdbx_strand_id
1 'polypeptide(L)'
;MRSEVPMLKFLTSTRIVRFLWNEYNVQNSVAEYFLERIPSLEKWNSIEESLELKIENDLILPIKLRILLSSLVKPIGGRIKHVARKIYGNENLPNHFMSMISWTILGIIDEKKTAEAIIKDENLSLKKRYEIACTYCLKNEIPMLWNKLPKKKKIRYFKARGPVCTLPVYWAYRLKMELDILDRRIGEKYYACNSERIGFIHAFVNDNITAFEYFLRILSAEEKEIYIEACFRYLEVIEAESSNDDHYTCDIIYFLLLQANENQRTSIFEKYAYYILKCLFEFPYQGMFLEIERIVQSYLTADQKEALKGHELYEETSIYFVFRTFRENNAQWNL
;
A
#
# COMPACT_ATOMS: atom_id res chain seq x y z
N MET A 1 6.21 26.04 -13.73
CA MET A 1 6.74 26.71 -12.52
C MET A 1 6.96 25.64 -11.46
N ARG A 2 8.21 25.43 -11.05
CA ARG A 2 8.58 24.41 -10.06
C ARG A 2 8.30 24.94 -8.65
N SER A 3 7.42 24.29 -7.89
CA SER A 3 7.31 24.49 -6.44
C SER A 3 8.18 23.45 -5.73
N GLU A 4 9.46 23.73 -5.55
CA GLU A 4 10.41 22.80 -4.88
C GLU A 4 10.31 22.85 -3.33
N VAL A 5 9.73 23.91 -2.76
CA VAL A 5 9.70 24.16 -1.29
C VAL A 5 8.71 23.27 -0.50
N PRO A 6 7.49 22.96 -0.97
CA PRO A 6 6.55 22.09 -0.24
C PRO A 6 7.10 20.68 -0.01
N MET A 7 7.93 20.20 -0.94
CA MET A 7 8.48 18.85 -0.90
C MET A 7 9.51 18.71 0.22
N LEU A 8 10.47 19.63 0.36
CA LEU A 8 11.55 19.50 1.36
C LEU A 8 11.02 19.48 2.80
N LYS A 9 10.03 20.31 3.12
CA LYS A 9 9.41 20.36 4.45
C LYS A 9 8.68 19.06 4.76
N PHE A 10 7.90 18.54 3.82
CA PHE A 10 7.23 17.25 3.97
C PHE A 10 8.24 16.13 4.16
N LEU A 11 9.27 16.03 3.32
CA LEU A 11 10.33 15.03 3.43
C LEU A 11 11.08 15.08 4.77
N THR A 12 11.32 16.28 5.28
CA THR A 12 11.95 16.45 6.59
C THR A 12 11.03 16.00 7.72
N SER A 13 9.74 16.33 7.62
CA SER A 13 8.73 15.99 8.62
C SER A 13 8.49 14.47 8.67
N THR A 14 8.32 13.82 7.50
CA THR A 14 8.20 12.36 7.42
C THR A 14 9.45 11.66 7.95
N ARG A 15 10.65 12.21 7.69
CA ARG A 15 11.90 11.68 8.24
C ARG A 15 11.97 11.75 9.77
N ILE A 16 11.48 12.82 10.37
CA ILE A 16 11.42 12.97 11.84
C ILE A 16 10.44 11.96 12.43
N VAL A 17 9.22 11.89 11.91
CA VAL A 17 8.21 10.95 12.43
C VAL A 17 8.66 9.49 12.25
N ARG A 18 9.29 9.16 11.13
CA ARG A 18 9.93 7.86 10.92
C ARG A 18 11.01 7.57 11.98
N PHE A 19 11.80 8.56 12.37
CA PHE A 19 12.81 8.36 13.41
C PHE A 19 12.15 8.01 14.74
N LEU A 20 11.05 8.67 15.09
CA LEU A 20 10.28 8.36 16.29
C LEU A 20 9.69 6.94 16.26
N TRP A 21 9.13 6.51 15.13
CA TRP A 21 8.67 5.12 14.93
C TRP A 21 9.78 4.08 15.05
N ASN A 22 11.05 4.48 14.84
CA ASN A 22 12.21 3.60 14.97
C ASN A 22 12.85 3.65 16.37
N GLU A 23 12.28 4.34 17.35
CA GLU A 23 12.79 4.29 18.72
C GLU A 23 12.54 2.92 19.36
N TYR A 24 13.51 2.44 20.14
CA TYR A 24 13.53 1.07 20.67
C TYR A 24 12.24 0.70 21.44
N ASN A 25 11.74 1.59 22.29
CA ASN A 25 10.49 1.41 23.04
C ASN A 25 9.28 1.28 22.10
N VAL A 26 9.22 2.09 21.04
CA VAL A 26 8.13 2.05 20.05
C VAL A 26 8.19 0.77 19.23
N GLN A 27 9.38 0.35 18.80
CA GLN A 27 9.58 -0.92 18.10
C GLN A 27 9.09 -2.12 18.94
N ASN A 28 9.39 -2.13 20.24
CA ASN A 28 8.92 -3.17 21.14
C ASN A 28 7.39 -3.16 21.26
N SER A 29 6.76 -2.00 21.45
CA SER A 29 5.30 -1.90 21.50
C SER A 29 4.63 -2.38 20.21
N VAL A 30 5.21 -2.05 19.06
CA VAL A 30 4.74 -2.55 17.75
C VAL A 30 4.89 -4.06 17.67
N ALA A 31 6.04 -4.63 18.05
CA ALA A 31 6.22 -6.08 18.05
C ALA A 31 5.22 -6.77 18.99
N GLU A 32 5.01 -6.25 20.19
CA GLU A 32 4.02 -6.73 21.15
C GLU A 32 2.59 -6.63 20.66
N TYR A 33 2.24 -5.60 19.88
CA TYR A 33 0.95 -5.50 19.22
C TYR A 33 0.73 -6.66 18.24
N PHE A 34 1.76 -7.06 17.49
CA PHE A 34 1.68 -8.16 16.53
C PHE A 34 1.82 -9.56 17.14
N LEU A 35 2.21 -9.68 18.42
CA LEU A 35 2.15 -10.94 19.16
C LEU A 35 0.72 -11.30 19.60
N GLU A 36 -0.19 -10.34 19.62
CA GLU A 36 -1.58 -10.59 20.00
C GLU A 36 -2.30 -11.40 18.94
N ARG A 37 -3.02 -12.43 19.38
CA ARG A 37 -3.85 -13.25 18.48
C ARG A 37 -4.94 -12.43 17.78
N ILE A 38 -5.47 -11.42 18.47
CA ILE A 38 -6.45 -10.46 17.96
C ILE A 38 -5.93 -9.08 18.35
N PRO A 39 -5.20 -8.39 17.46
CA PRO A 39 -4.61 -7.11 17.77
C PRO A 39 -5.68 -6.05 18.05
N SER A 40 -5.68 -5.43 19.23
CA SER A 40 -6.72 -4.47 19.59
C SER A 40 -6.49 -3.10 18.94
N LEU A 41 -7.53 -2.50 18.35
CA LEU A 41 -7.41 -1.15 17.77
C LEU A 41 -6.96 -0.13 18.82
N GLU A 42 -7.45 -0.26 20.05
CA GLU A 42 -7.07 0.56 21.20
C GLU A 42 -5.57 0.51 21.49
N LYS A 43 -4.94 -0.67 21.43
CA LYS A 43 -3.51 -0.80 21.66
C LYS A 43 -2.72 -0.11 20.56
N TRP A 44 -3.13 -0.26 19.30
CA TRP A 44 -2.49 0.47 18.20
C TRP A 44 -2.60 1.99 18.38
N ASN A 45 -3.79 2.47 18.71
CA ASN A 45 -4.04 3.89 18.97
C ASN A 45 -3.18 4.39 20.13
N SER A 46 -3.00 3.60 21.19
CA SER A 46 -2.13 3.98 22.32
C SER A 46 -0.66 4.16 21.92
N ILE A 47 -0.16 3.41 20.92
CA ILE A 47 1.19 3.58 20.38
C ILE A 47 1.27 4.91 19.64
N GLU A 48 0.28 5.21 18.79
CA GLU A 48 0.19 6.46 18.05
C GLU A 48 0.06 7.68 18.98
N GLU A 49 -0.83 7.62 19.97
CA GLU A 49 -1.01 8.67 20.99
C GLU A 49 0.28 8.92 21.78
N SER A 50 1.03 7.86 22.11
CA SER A 50 2.31 8.02 22.81
C SER A 50 3.35 8.80 21.99
N LEU A 51 3.35 8.62 20.66
CA LEU A 51 4.20 9.35 19.73
C LEU A 51 3.74 10.80 19.59
N GLU A 52 2.44 11.04 19.51
CA GLU A 52 1.85 12.38 19.45
C GLU A 52 2.18 13.18 20.73
N LEU A 53 1.99 12.58 21.91
CA LEU A 53 2.36 13.18 23.20
C LEU A 53 3.86 13.49 23.28
N LYS A 54 4.71 12.63 22.72
CA LYS A 54 6.15 12.87 22.64
C LYS A 54 6.48 14.07 21.75
N ILE A 55 5.81 14.19 20.61
CA ILE A 55 5.97 15.36 19.72
C ILE A 55 5.54 16.65 20.43
N GLU A 56 4.49 16.59 21.24
CA GLU A 56 3.96 17.75 21.94
C GLU A 56 4.80 18.20 23.12
N ASN A 57 5.29 17.25 23.93
CA ASN A 57 5.90 17.50 25.24
C ASN A 57 7.43 17.47 25.21
N ASP A 58 8.04 16.58 24.43
CA ASP A 58 9.49 16.36 24.48
C ASP A 58 10.24 17.19 23.44
N LEU A 59 9.59 17.55 22.33
CA LEU A 59 10.20 18.30 21.25
C LEU A 59 9.89 19.80 21.39
N ILE A 60 10.92 20.61 21.68
CA ILE A 60 10.82 22.07 21.71
C ILE A 60 10.68 22.59 20.27
N LEU A 61 9.46 22.53 19.73
CA LEU A 61 9.15 22.88 18.34
C LEU A 61 8.06 23.96 18.24
N PRO A 62 8.07 24.78 17.18
CA PRO A 62 6.96 25.68 16.87
C PRO A 62 5.64 24.92 16.74
N ILE A 63 4.54 25.52 17.20
CA ILE A 63 3.19 24.90 17.20
C ILE A 63 2.82 24.34 15.81
N LYS A 64 3.06 25.12 14.74
CA LYS A 64 2.78 24.69 13.37
C LYS A 64 3.54 23.43 12.94
N LEU A 65 4.74 23.22 13.47
CA LEU A 65 5.54 22.03 13.18
C LEU A 65 5.06 20.84 14.02
N ARG A 66 4.68 21.05 15.28
CA ARG A 66 4.06 20.00 16.11
C ARG A 66 2.81 19.43 15.45
N ILE A 67 1.89 20.30 15.02
CA ILE A 67 0.67 19.90 14.31
C ILE A 67 0.99 19.06 13.07
N LEU A 68 1.97 19.50 12.26
CA LEU A 68 2.38 18.76 11.06
C LEU A 68 3.03 17.41 11.37
N LEU A 69 3.84 17.31 12.43
CA LEU A 69 4.45 16.04 12.81
C LEU A 69 3.41 15.08 13.39
N SER A 70 2.53 15.56 14.26
CA SER A 70 1.45 14.74 14.83
C SER A 70 0.51 14.22 13.74
N SER A 71 0.15 15.05 12.75
CA SER A 71 -0.71 14.60 11.64
C SER A 71 -0.08 13.53 10.75
N LEU A 72 1.24 13.32 10.83
CA LEU A 72 1.96 12.27 10.09
C LEU A 72 2.11 10.97 10.90
N VAL A 73 1.83 10.96 12.21
CA VAL A 73 1.99 9.78 13.06
C VAL A 73 1.10 8.63 12.59
N LYS A 74 -0.21 8.87 12.56
CA LYS A 74 -1.19 7.83 12.18
C LYS A 74 -1.03 7.34 10.75
N PRO A 75 -0.84 8.20 9.73
CA PRO A 75 -0.71 7.71 8.36
C PRO A 75 0.57 6.88 8.14
N ILE A 76 1.68 7.27 8.77
CA ILE A 76 2.92 6.46 8.73
C ILE A 76 2.72 5.15 9.50
N GLY A 77 2.09 5.21 10.69
CA GLY A 77 1.73 4.04 11.50
C GLY A 77 0.87 3.05 10.73
N GLY A 78 -0.21 3.52 10.11
CA GLY A 78 -1.11 2.74 9.27
C GLY A 78 -0.36 2.00 8.16
N ARG A 79 0.59 2.66 7.49
CA ARG A 79 1.42 2.00 6.46
C ARG A 79 2.37 0.95 7.05
N ILE A 80 3.02 1.23 8.20
CA ILE A 80 3.84 0.22 8.91
C ILE A 80 3.00 -1.02 9.24
N LYS A 81 1.82 -0.79 9.83
CA LYS A 81 0.87 -1.82 10.23
C LYS A 81 0.40 -2.65 9.03
N HIS A 82 0.05 -1.98 7.93
CA HIS A 82 -0.36 -2.62 6.68
C HIS A 82 0.75 -3.54 6.15
N VAL A 83 1.97 -3.03 5.99
CA VAL A 83 3.10 -3.80 5.46
C VAL A 83 3.44 -4.98 6.38
N ALA A 84 3.44 -4.77 7.70
CA ALA A 84 3.67 -5.83 8.67
C ALA A 84 2.64 -6.96 8.53
N ARG A 85 1.34 -6.63 8.49
CA ARG A 85 0.25 -7.61 8.28
C ARG A 85 0.37 -8.34 6.96
N LYS A 86 0.71 -7.63 5.89
CA LYS A 86 0.84 -8.22 4.55
C LYS A 86 2.00 -9.22 4.47
N ILE A 87 3.13 -8.90 5.10
CA ILE A 87 4.32 -9.75 5.07
C ILE A 87 4.21 -10.91 6.06
N TYR A 88 3.86 -10.64 7.32
CA TYR A 88 3.88 -11.64 8.39
C TYR A 88 2.52 -12.35 8.53
N GLY A 89 1.42 -11.75 8.12
CA GLY A 89 0.09 -12.29 8.32
C GLY A 89 -0.21 -12.38 9.81
N ASN A 90 -0.51 -13.58 10.29
CA ASN A 90 -0.73 -13.89 11.71
C ASN A 90 0.53 -14.46 12.39
N GLU A 91 1.70 -14.36 11.75
CA GLU A 91 2.97 -14.79 12.35
C GLU A 91 3.56 -13.66 13.22
N ASN A 92 4.37 -14.06 14.21
CA ASN A 92 5.04 -13.12 15.11
C ASN A 92 5.94 -12.16 14.31
N LEU A 93 5.77 -10.87 14.54
CA LEU A 93 6.64 -9.83 14.00
C LEU A 93 7.97 -9.83 14.76
N PRO A 94 9.13 -9.93 14.09
CA PRO A 94 10.41 -9.81 14.76
C PRO A 94 10.60 -8.41 15.37
N ASN A 95 11.23 -8.31 16.54
CA ASN A 95 11.48 -7.02 17.20
C ASN A 95 12.30 -6.06 16.32
N HIS A 96 13.16 -6.61 15.45
CA HIS A 96 13.97 -5.84 14.51
C HIS A 96 13.26 -5.57 13.17
N PHE A 97 11.97 -5.86 13.02
CA PHE A 97 11.22 -5.60 11.78
C PHE A 97 11.36 -4.16 11.31
N MET A 98 11.23 -3.20 12.24
CA MET A 98 11.34 -1.77 11.93
C MET A 98 12.67 -1.41 11.28
N SER A 99 13.77 -2.07 11.69
CA SER A 99 15.09 -1.89 11.09
C SER A 99 15.22 -2.45 9.67
N MET A 100 14.32 -3.35 9.25
CA MET A 100 14.29 -3.90 7.89
C MET A 100 13.44 -3.09 6.92
N ILE A 101 12.60 -2.18 7.42
CA ILE A 101 11.76 -1.33 6.58
C ILE A 101 12.65 -0.43 5.74
N SER A 102 12.56 -0.61 4.42
CA SER A 102 13.20 0.24 3.44
C SER A 102 12.27 1.39 3.08
N TRP A 103 12.78 2.61 3.12
CA TRP A 103 12.01 3.81 2.81
C TRP A 103 12.45 4.40 1.47
N THR A 104 11.49 4.89 0.68
CA THR A 104 11.75 5.67 -0.53
C THR A 104 12.25 7.06 -0.17
N ILE A 105 12.72 7.81 -1.17
CA ILE A 105 13.09 9.22 -1.01
C ILE A 105 11.91 10.09 -0.57
N LEU A 106 10.66 9.63 -0.80
CA LEU A 106 9.44 10.33 -0.44
C LEU A 106 8.98 10.05 1.00
N GLY A 107 9.70 9.20 1.74
CA GLY A 107 9.31 8.79 3.09
C GLY A 107 8.18 7.75 3.11
N ILE A 108 8.03 7.01 2.00
CA ILE A 108 7.05 5.93 1.84
C ILE A 108 7.78 4.60 2.02
N ILE A 109 7.10 3.55 2.49
CA ILE A 109 7.71 2.22 2.57
C ILE A 109 7.90 1.66 1.15
N ASP A 110 9.14 1.34 0.80
CA ASP A 110 9.48 0.56 -0.39
C ASP A 110 9.25 -0.91 -0.05
N GLU A 111 8.02 -1.40 -0.29
CA GLU A 111 7.64 -2.77 0.10
C GLU A 111 8.52 -3.83 -0.56
N LYS A 112 8.94 -3.60 -1.81
CA LYS A 112 9.80 -4.55 -2.52
C LYS A 112 11.16 -4.67 -1.85
N LYS A 113 11.84 -3.55 -1.58
CA LYS A 113 13.14 -3.56 -0.88
C LYS A 113 13.01 -4.07 0.55
N THR A 114 11.90 -3.75 1.21
CA THR A 114 11.58 -4.29 2.55
C THR A 114 11.46 -5.80 2.50
N ALA A 115 10.74 -6.35 1.51
CA ALA A 115 10.65 -7.80 1.30
C ALA A 115 12.02 -8.41 0.99
N GLU A 116 12.84 -7.78 0.14
CA GLU A 116 14.21 -8.21 -0.17
C GLU A 116 15.13 -8.23 1.08
N ALA A 117 14.95 -7.29 2.01
CA ALA A 117 15.65 -7.29 3.29
C ALA A 117 15.15 -8.43 4.20
N ILE A 118 13.84 -8.61 4.30
CA ILE A 118 13.21 -9.61 5.18
C ILE A 118 13.54 -11.04 4.77
N ILE A 119 13.58 -11.36 3.47
CA ILE A 119 13.91 -12.73 3.04
C ILE A 119 15.36 -13.13 3.34
N LYS A 120 16.23 -12.17 3.68
CA LYS A 120 17.61 -12.43 4.12
C LYS A 120 17.69 -12.78 5.60
N ASP A 121 16.64 -12.54 6.38
CA ASP A 121 16.60 -12.94 7.79
C ASP A 121 16.53 -14.46 7.92
N GLU A 122 17.60 -15.04 8.48
CA GLU A 122 17.69 -16.48 8.69
C GLU A 122 16.79 -17.00 9.81
N ASN A 123 16.35 -16.12 10.72
CA ASN A 123 15.35 -16.44 11.74
C ASN A 123 13.98 -16.77 11.12
N LEU A 124 13.72 -16.26 9.91
CA LEU A 124 12.50 -16.55 9.20
C LEU A 124 12.55 -17.94 8.57
N SER A 125 11.47 -18.71 8.72
CA SER A 125 11.42 -20.05 8.15
C SER A 125 11.62 -20.00 6.62
N LEU A 126 12.36 -20.96 6.08
CA LEU A 126 12.61 -21.02 4.62
C LEU A 126 11.31 -21.03 3.80
N LYS A 127 10.24 -21.62 4.35
CA LYS A 127 8.90 -21.61 3.76
C LYS A 127 8.38 -20.19 3.63
N LYS A 128 8.44 -19.42 4.71
CA LYS A 128 7.94 -18.05 4.76
C LYS A 128 8.76 -17.12 3.87
N ARG A 129 10.09 -17.26 3.87
CA ARG A 129 10.97 -16.53 2.93
C ARG A 129 10.58 -16.77 1.47
N TYR A 130 10.33 -18.03 1.11
CA TYR A 130 9.82 -18.38 -0.23
C TYR A 130 8.47 -17.72 -0.51
N GLU A 131 7.53 -17.77 0.43
CA GLU A 131 6.20 -17.17 0.26
C GLU A 131 6.27 -15.65 0.08
N ILE A 132 7.09 -14.95 0.85
CA ILE A 132 7.33 -13.51 0.69
C ILE A 132 7.96 -13.21 -0.67
N ALA A 133 8.99 -13.97 -1.06
CA ALA A 133 9.63 -13.78 -2.37
C ALA A 133 8.64 -13.96 -3.52
N CYS A 134 7.75 -14.95 -3.43
CA CYS A 134 6.67 -15.16 -4.39
C CYS A 134 5.65 -14.01 -4.39
N THR A 135 5.22 -13.56 -3.22
CA THR A 135 4.26 -12.46 -3.07
C THR A 135 4.78 -11.17 -3.70
N TYR A 136 6.07 -10.87 -3.55
CA TYR A 136 6.71 -9.68 -4.12
C TYR A 136 7.40 -9.94 -5.46
N CYS A 137 7.13 -11.08 -6.11
CA CYS A 137 7.67 -11.43 -7.43
C CYS A 137 9.21 -11.23 -7.55
N LEU A 138 9.95 -11.60 -6.49
CA LEU A 138 11.41 -11.49 -6.42
C LEU A 138 12.09 -12.58 -7.27
N LYS A 139 12.06 -12.41 -8.60
CA LYS A 139 12.41 -13.41 -9.62
C LYS A 139 13.73 -14.14 -9.40
N ASN A 140 14.75 -13.45 -8.89
CA ASN A 140 16.08 -14.03 -8.70
C ASN A 140 16.13 -14.93 -7.46
N GLU A 141 15.37 -14.57 -6.43
CA GLU A 141 15.38 -15.24 -5.12
C GLU A 141 14.43 -16.45 -5.09
N ILE A 142 13.34 -16.38 -5.86
CA ILE A 142 12.32 -17.43 -5.92
C ILE A 142 12.91 -18.81 -6.30
N PRO A 143 13.69 -18.98 -7.39
CA PRO A 143 14.31 -20.27 -7.73
C PRO A 143 15.29 -20.75 -6.65
N MET A 144 16.06 -19.83 -6.06
CA MET A 144 17.06 -20.17 -5.03
C MET A 144 16.39 -20.70 -3.77
N LEU A 145 15.37 -20.00 -3.27
CA LEU A 145 14.58 -20.39 -2.10
C LEU A 145 13.79 -21.67 -2.39
N TRP A 146 13.21 -21.79 -3.58
CA TRP A 146 12.54 -23.01 -4.01
C TRP A 146 13.48 -24.21 -3.97
N ASN A 147 14.69 -24.10 -4.52
CA ASN A 147 15.62 -25.23 -4.56
C ASN A 147 16.03 -25.70 -3.17
N LYS A 148 16.15 -24.78 -2.20
CA LYS A 148 16.43 -25.10 -0.79
C LYS A 148 15.24 -25.74 -0.06
N LEU A 149 13.99 -25.58 -0.53
CA LEU A 149 12.82 -26.10 0.17
C LEU A 149 12.79 -27.65 0.19
N PRO A 150 12.54 -28.27 1.35
CA PRO A 150 12.35 -29.72 1.43
C PRO A 150 11.20 -30.22 0.55
N LYS A 151 11.37 -31.39 -0.09
CA LYS A 151 10.35 -32.01 -0.97
C LYS A 151 8.96 -32.06 -0.33
N LYS A 152 8.87 -32.44 0.95
CA LYS A 152 7.61 -32.50 1.72
C LYS A 152 6.88 -31.15 1.78
N LYS A 153 7.61 -30.02 1.86
CA LYS A 153 7.03 -28.68 1.85
C LYS A 153 6.58 -28.28 0.43
N LYS A 154 7.38 -28.59 -0.60
CA LYS A 154 7.03 -28.32 -2.02
C LYS A 154 5.71 -28.95 -2.44
N ILE A 155 5.46 -30.19 -2.02
CA ILE A 155 4.23 -30.94 -2.36
C ILE A 155 2.96 -30.18 -1.95
N ARG A 156 3.01 -29.37 -0.88
CA ARG A 156 1.85 -28.63 -0.40
C ARG A 156 1.34 -27.61 -1.43
N TYR A 157 2.23 -27.00 -2.22
CA TYR A 157 1.84 -26.02 -3.25
C TYR A 157 1.06 -26.65 -4.42
N PHE A 158 1.21 -27.96 -4.68
CA PHE A 158 0.49 -28.67 -5.74
C PHE A 158 -0.78 -29.37 -5.26
N LYS A 159 -0.89 -29.61 -3.94
CA LYS A 159 -2.01 -30.32 -3.29
C LYS A 159 -2.99 -29.40 -2.56
N ALA A 160 -2.71 -28.10 -2.48
CA ALA A 160 -3.56 -27.16 -1.77
C ALA A 160 -4.99 -27.19 -2.34
N ARG A 161 -5.95 -27.61 -1.51
CA ARG A 161 -7.40 -27.48 -1.78
C ARG A 161 -7.94 -26.07 -1.48
N GLY A 162 -7.05 -25.15 -1.11
CA GLY A 162 -7.35 -23.76 -0.76
C GLY A 162 -7.66 -22.89 -1.98
N PRO A 163 -7.73 -21.55 -1.84
CA PRO A 163 -7.92 -20.66 -2.98
C PRO A 163 -6.86 -20.99 -4.04
N VAL A 164 -7.34 -21.31 -5.24
CA VAL A 164 -6.61 -22.04 -6.29
C VAL A 164 -5.37 -21.27 -6.77
N CYS A 165 -5.21 -20.00 -6.41
CA CYS A 165 -4.22 -19.10 -6.98
C CYS A 165 -3.60 -18.12 -5.98
N THR A 166 -2.93 -18.63 -4.95
CA THR A 166 -1.97 -17.77 -4.23
C THR A 166 -0.71 -17.60 -5.08
N LEU A 167 -0.02 -16.46 -4.98
CA LEU A 167 1.22 -16.22 -5.71
C LEU A 167 2.30 -17.31 -5.48
N PRO A 168 2.48 -17.88 -4.26
CA PRO A 168 3.38 -19.02 -4.07
C PRO A 168 3.03 -20.27 -4.87
N VAL A 169 1.74 -20.52 -5.11
CA VAL A 169 1.26 -21.62 -5.97
C VAL A 169 1.57 -21.32 -7.43
N TYR A 170 1.26 -20.11 -7.90
CA TYR A 170 1.60 -19.65 -9.25
C TYR A 170 3.09 -19.88 -9.57
N TRP A 171 3.98 -19.41 -8.68
CA TRP A 171 5.41 -19.56 -8.86
C TRP A 171 5.87 -21.02 -8.80
N ALA A 172 5.26 -21.87 -7.96
CA ALA A 172 5.58 -23.28 -7.90
C ALA A 172 5.29 -24.01 -9.23
N TYR A 173 4.17 -23.69 -9.88
CA TYR A 173 3.83 -24.22 -11.21
C TYR A 173 4.71 -23.62 -12.31
N ARG A 174 4.97 -22.30 -12.25
CA ARG A 174 5.86 -21.62 -13.20
C ARG A 174 7.28 -22.20 -13.20
N LEU A 175 7.84 -22.47 -12.03
CA LEU A 175 9.17 -23.06 -11.88
C LEU A 175 9.25 -24.50 -12.41
N LYS A 176 8.13 -25.21 -12.47
CA LYS A 176 8.05 -26.56 -13.04
C LYS A 176 7.69 -26.59 -14.51
N MET A 177 7.40 -25.44 -15.13
CA MET A 177 6.86 -25.37 -16.49
C MET A 177 5.51 -26.10 -16.63
N GLU A 178 4.69 -26.08 -15.57
CA GLU A 178 3.39 -26.77 -15.48
C GLU A 178 2.21 -25.76 -15.42
N LEU A 179 2.37 -24.55 -15.97
CA LEU A 179 1.33 -23.50 -15.89
C LEU A 179 0.02 -23.92 -16.58
N ASP A 180 0.08 -24.71 -17.64
CA ASP A 180 -1.08 -25.26 -18.34
C ASP A 180 -1.97 -26.13 -17.42
N ILE A 181 -1.35 -26.86 -16.49
CA ILE A 181 -2.05 -27.66 -15.49
C ILE A 181 -2.77 -26.75 -14.49
N LEU A 182 -2.10 -25.67 -14.08
CA LEU A 182 -2.70 -24.67 -13.20
C LEU A 182 -3.87 -23.96 -13.90
N ASP A 183 -3.68 -23.54 -15.15
CA ASP A 183 -4.70 -22.88 -15.96
C ASP A 183 -5.93 -23.77 -16.17
N ARG A 184 -5.76 -25.07 -16.41
CA ARG A 184 -6.88 -26.01 -16.50
C ARG A 184 -7.67 -26.07 -15.20
N ARG A 185 -6.98 -26.21 -14.06
CA ARG A 185 -7.62 -26.22 -12.73
C ARG A 185 -8.37 -24.94 -12.41
N ILE A 186 -7.84 -23.81 -12.88
CA ILE A 186 -8.47 -22.50 -12.73
C ILE A 186 -9.70 -22.40 -13.62
N GLY A 187 -9.56 -22.76 -14.90
CA GLY A 187 -10.61 -22.65 -15.90
C GLY A 187 -11.85 -23.47 -15.54
N GLU A 188 -11.67 -24.65 -14.94
CA GLU A 188 -12.75 -25.49 -14.38
C GLU A 188 -13.58 -24.76 -13.30
N LYS A 189 -12.98 -23.81 -12.59
CA LYS A 189 -13.60 -23.13 -11.44
C LYS A 189 -14.04 -21.69 -11.72
N TYR A 190 -13.35 -20.98 -12.62
CA TYR A 190 -13.46 -19.51 -12.76
C TYR A 190 -13.65 -19.04 -14.22
N TYR A 191 -14.39 -19.80 -15.05
CA TYR A 191 -14.84 -19.39 -16.40
C TYR A 191 -13.73 -18.79 -17.29
N ALA A 192 -12.90 -19.64 -17.90
CA ALA A 192 -11.89 -19.24 -18.89
C ALA A 192 -10.86 -18.18 -18.41
N CYS A 193 -10.57 -18.15 -17.11
CA CYS A 193 -9.46 -17.39 -16.54
C CYS A 193 -8.17 -18.23 -16.57
N ASN A 194 -7.03 -17.59 -16.81
CA ASN A 194 -5.71 -18.22 -16.69
C ASN A 194 -5.00 -17.74 -15.40
N SER A 195 -3.91 -18.40 -15.06
CA SER A 195 -3.15 -18.16 -13.83
C SER A 195 -2.51 -16.78 -13.77
N GLU A 196 -2.18 -16.17 -14.91
CA GLU A 196 -1.60 -14.82 -14.98
C GLU A 196 -2.65 -13.75 -14.68
N ARG A 197 -3.87 -13.92 -15.21
CA ARG A 197 -5.03 -13.07 -14.93
C ARG A 197 -5.42 -13.14 -13.46
N ILE A 198 -5.42 -14.34 -12.86
CA ILE A 198 -5.69 -14.44 -11.42
C ILE A 198 -4.54 -13.85 -10.61
N GLY A 199 -3.29 -14.02 -11.03
CA GLY A 199 -2.14 -13.35 -10.43
C GLY A 199 -2.29 -11.83 -10.41
N PHE A 200 -2.75 -11.25 -11.52
CA PHE A 200 -3.04 -9.83 -11.65
C PHE A 200 -4.14 -9.36 -10.68
N ILE A 201 -5.30 -10.02 -10.68
CA ILE A 201 -6.42 -9.69 -9.79
C ILE A 201 -5.99 -9.85 -8.32
N HIS A 202 -5.29 -10.93 -7.99
CA HIS A 202 -4.77 -11.15 -6.65
C HIS A 202 -3.80 -10.04 -6.24
N ALA A 203 -2.93 -9.59 -7.13
CA ALA A 203 -2.03 -8.48 -6.84
C ALA A 203 -2.79 -7.18 -6.57
N PHE A 204 -3.85 -6.91 -7.35
CA PHE A 204 -4.70 -5.73 -7.18
C PHE A 204 -5.45 -5.73 -5.85
N VAL A 205 -6.18 -6.81 -5.56
CA VAL A 205 -6.99 -6.96 -4.33
C VAL A 205 -6.13 -6.90 -3.06
N ASN A 206 -4.86 -7.32 -3.14
CA ASN A 206 -3.93 -7.28 -2.00
C ASN A 206 -3.03 -6.04 -1.99
N ASP A 207 -3.38 -5.00 -2.76
CA ASP A 207 -2.60 -3.76 -2.89
C ASP A 207 -1.10 -3.98 -3.12
N ASN A 208 -0.73 -5.01 -3.88
CA ASN A 208 0.67 -5.36 -4.09
C ASN A 208 1.15 -4.79 -5.42
N ILE A 209 1.58 -3.53 -5.40
CA ILE A 209 2.09 -2.82 -6.59
C ILE A 209 3.22 -3.59 -7.30
N THR A 210 4.09 -4.26 -6.55
CA THR A 210 5.21 -5.01 -7.15
C THR A 210 4.73 -6.21 -7.95
N ALA A 211 3.81 -6.99 -7.39
CA ALA A 211 3.19 -8.09 -8.10
C ALA A 211 2.31 -7.58 -9.25
N PHE A 212 1.59 -6.48 -9.03
CA PHE A 212 0.71 -5.87 -10.01
C PHE A 212 1.49 -5.46 -11.27
N GLU A 213 2.59 -4.72 -11.11
CA GLU A 213 3.49 -4.38 -12.21
C GLU A 213 4.04 -5.61 -12.92
N TYR A 214 4.40 -6.65 -12.17
CA TYR A 214 4.93 -7.87 -12.76
C TYR A 214 3.90 -8.53 -13.68
N PHE A 215 2.68 -8.74 -13.21
CA PHE A 215 1.62 -9.35 -14.01
C PHE A 215 1.16 -8.44 -15.15
N LEU A 216 1.05 -7.14 -14.91
CA LEU A 216 0.73 -6.18 -15.96
C LEU A 216 1.72 -6.25 -17.12
N ARG A 217 3.02 -6.43 -16.87
CA ARG A 217 4.03 -6.56 -17.93
C ARG A 217 3.88 -7.84 -18.77
N ILE A 218 3.23 -8.88 -18.25
CA ILE A 218 3.03 -10.15 -18.95
C ILE A 218 1.82 -10.10 -19.87
N LEU A 219 0.79 -9.32 -19.49
CA LEU A 219 -0.45 -9.16 -20.26
C LEU A 219 -0.20 -8.52 -21.63
N SER A 220 -1.00 -8.94 -22.62
CA SER A 220 -1.03 -8.29 -23.94
C SER A 220 -1.54 -6.84 -23.85
N ALA A 221 -1.39 -6.06 -24.93
CA ALA A 221 -1.90 -4.69 -24.96
C ALA A 221 -3.44 -4.65 -24.78
N GLU A 222 -4.14 -5.55 -25.48
CA GLU A 222 -5.59 -5.68 -25.45
C GLU A 222 -6.07 -6.11 -24.05
N GLU A 223 -5.36 -7.05 -23.42
CA GLU A 223 -5.69 -7.48 -22.07
C GLU A 223 -5.51 -6.36 -21.05
N LYS A 224 -4.41 -5.60 -21.14
CA LYS A 224 -4.14 -4.48 -20.23
C LYS A 224 -5.30 -3.50 -20.20
N GLU A 225 -5.85 -3.10 -21.34
CA GLU A 225 -6.96 -2.15 -21.39
C GLU A 225 -8.19 -2.68 -20.64
N ILE A 226 -8.57 -3.94 -20.90
CA ILE A 226 -9.71 -4.59 -20.23
C ILE A 226 -9.49 -4.65 -18.71
N TYR A 227 -8.27 -4.98 -18.28
CA TYR A 227 -7.96 -5.16 -16.87
C TYR A 227 -7.81 -3.85 -16.10
N ILE A 228 -7.29 -2.80 -16.73
CA ILE A 228 -7.25 -1.46 -16.13
C ILE A 228 -8.68 -0.99 -15.84
N GLU A 229 -9.59 -1.09 -16.81
CA GLU A 229 -11.00 -0.73 -16.58
C GLU A 229 -11.64 -1.61 -15.50
N ALA A 230 -11.34 -2.91 -15.48
CA ALA A 230 -11.83 -3.82 -14.44
C ALA A 230 -11.33 -3.43 -13.03
N CYS A 231 -10.10 -2.93 -12.88
CA CYS A 231 -9.59 -2.45 -11.60
C CYS A 231 -10.42 -1.28 -11.07
N PHE A 232 -10.74 -0.29 -11.92
CA PHE A 232 -11.57 0.85 -11.51
C PHE A 232 -13.00 0.45 -11.18
N ARG A 233 -13.62 -0.46 -11.96
CA ARG A 233 -14.94 -1.03 -11.63
C ARG A 233 -14.95 -1.73 -10.27
N TYR A 234 -13.86 -2.41 -9.92
CA TYR A 234 -13.78 -3.10 -8.64
C TYR A 234 -13.74 -2.13 -7.44
N LEU A 235 -13.19 -0.92 -7.61
CA LEU A 235 -13.23 0.10 -6.56
C LEU A 235 -14.66 0.50 -6.18
N GLU A 236 -15.53 0.63 -7.19
CA GLU A 236 -16.95 0.96 -7.00
C GLU A 236 -17.68 -0.12 -6.16
N VAL A 237 -17.35 -1.39 -6.40
CA VAL A 237 -17.91 -2.51 -5.65
C VAL A 237 -17.40 -2.54 -4.20
N ILE A 238 -16.09 -2.34 -4.00
CA ILE A 238 -15.51 -2.36 -2.65
C ILE A 238 -16.16 -1.32 -1.76
N GLU A 239 -16.33 -0.07 -2.23
CA GLU A 239 -16.90 0.98 -1.39
C GLU A 239 -18.34 0.67 -0.95
N ALA A 240 -19.14 0.07 -1.83
CA ALA A 240 -20.50 -0.32 -1.50
C ALA A 240 -20.56 -1.41 -0.41
N GLU A 241 -19.50 -2.22 -0.28
CA GLU A 241 -19.44 -3.36 0.64
C GLU A 241 -18.61 -3.09 1.91
N SER A 242 -17.76 -2.06 1.92
CA SER A 242 -16.80 -1.84 2.99
C SER A 242 -17.32 -0.93 4.10
N SER A 243 -17.41 -1.45 5.32
CA SER A 243 -17.60 -0.66 6.55
C SER A 243 -16.30 -0.41 7.34
N ASN A 244 -15.13 -0.78 6.79
CA ASN A 244 -13.86 -0.80 7.54
C ASN A 244 -12.79 0.09 6.89
N ASP A 245 -12.13 0.90 7.72
CA ASP A 245 -11.12 1.93 7.42
C ASP A 245 -9.78 1.43 6.79
N ASP A 246 -9.64 0.16 6.46
CA ASP A 246 -8.35 -0.40 5.97
C ASP A 246 -8.29 -0.46 4.43
N HIS A 247 -8.48 0.65 3.72
CA HIS A 247 -8.41 0.66 2.24
C HIS A 247 -7.16 1.34 1.68
N TYR A 248 -6.21 0.48 1.29
CA TYR A 248 -4.87 0.86 0.86
C TYR A 248 -4.63 0.73 -0.65
N THR A 249 -5.62 0.51 -1.53
CA THR A 249 -5.40 0.34 -2.98
C THR A 249 -4.83 1.58 -3.72
N CYS A 250 -4.49 2.64 -3.01
CA CYS A 250 -4.06 3.92 -3.55
C CYS A 250 -2.78 3.82 -4.39
N ASP A 251 -1.84 2.93 -4.03
CA ASP A 251 -0.58 2.77 -4.75
C ASP A 251 -0.80 2.30 -6.19
N ILE A 252 -1.69 1.31 -6.36
CA ILE A 252 -2.00 0.77 -7.68
C ILE A 252 -2.85 1.74 -8.50
N ILE A 253 -3.83 2.40 -7.88
CA ILE A 253 -4.64 3.40 -8.59
C ILE A 253 -3.77 4.55 -9.08
N TYR A 254 -2.87 5.04 -8.23
CA TYR A 254 -1.93 6.07 -8.62
C TYR A 254 -1.04 5.60 -9.79
N PHE A 255 -0.48 4.39 -9.71
CA PHE A 255 0.30 3.81 -10.80
C PHE A 255 -0.51 3.73 -12.11
N LEU A 256 -1.76 3.27 -12.05
CA LEU A 256 -2.64 3.18 -13.23
C LEU A 256 -2.92 4.54 -13.86
N LEU A 257 -3.18 5.57 -13.05
CA LEU A 257 -3.38 6.92 -13.54
C LEU A 257 -2.15 7.48 -14.25
N LEU A 258 -0.95 7.15 -13.78
CA LEU A 258 0.30 7.52 -14.45
C LEU A 258 0.51 6.81 -15.79
N GLN A 259 0.00 5.59 -15.94
CA GLN A 259 0.13 4.82 -17.19
C GLN A 259 -0.96 5.17 -18.21
N ALA A 260 -2.11 5.66 -17.76
CA ALA A 260 -3.23 5.97 -18.63
C ALA A 260 -2.93 7.17 -19.55
N ASN A 261 -3.25 7.04 -20.83
CA ASN A 261 -3.19 8.15 -21.78
C ASN A 261 -4.28 9.20 -21.47
N GLU A 262 -4.27 10.34 -22.15
CA GLU A 262 -5.22 11.44 -21.87
C GLU A 262 -6.69 11.00 -22.04
N ASN A 263 -7.01 10.28 -23.11
CA ASN A 263 -8.38 9.81 -23.35
C ASN A 263 -8.86 8.82 -22.28
N GLN A 264 -7.98 7.89 -21.89
CA GLN A 264 -8.25 6.93 -20.82
C GLN A 264 -8.44 7.66 -19.48
N ARG A 265 -7.56 8.60 -19.14
CA ARG A 265 -7.67 9.40 -17.91
C ARG A 265 -8.99 10.17 -17.86
N THR A 266 -9.38 10.82 -18.96
CA THR A 266 -10.67 11.51 -19.05
C THR A 266 -11.83 10.56 -18.78
N SER A 267 -11.88 9.41 -19.47
CA SER A 267 -12.96 8.43 -19.27
C SER A 267 -12.99 7.86 -17.84
N ILE A 268 -11.80 7.65 -17.26
CA ILE A 268 -11.65 7.20 -15.87
C ILE A 268 -12.17 8.28 -14.90
N PHE A 269 -11.83 9.55 -15.10
CA PHE A 269 -12.31 10.63 -14.24
C PHE A 269 -13.82 10.84 -14.37
N GLU A 270 -14.38 10.78 -15.57
CA GLU A 270 -15.83 10.88 -15.78
C GLU A 270 -16.63 9.84 -14.99
N LYS A 271 -16.09 8.62 -14.87
CA LYS A 271 -16.76 7.52 -14.18
C LYS A 271 -16.38 7.41 -12.70
N TYR A 272 -15.13 7.71 -12.35
CA TYR A 272 -14.54 7.31 -11.06
C TYR A 272 -13.87 8.48 -10.30
N ALA A 273 -14.13 9.74 -10.67
CA ALA A 273 -13.52 10.92 -10.04
C ALA A 273 -13.56 10.89 -8.51
N TYR A 274 -14.72 10.58 -7.93
CA TYR A 274 -14.90 10.53 -6.48
C TYR A 274 -13.94 9.53 -5.80
N TYR A 275 -13.91 8.29 -6.27
CA TYR A 275 -13.03 7.23 -5.75
C TYR A 275 -11.55 7.57 -5.88
N ILE A 276 -11.18 8.16 -7.01
CA ILE A 276 -9.82 8.58 -7.28
C ILE A 276 -9.40 9.66 -6.30
N LEU A 277 -10.25 10.65 -6.05
CA LEU A 277 -9.92 11.69 -5.07
C LEU A 277 -9.78 11.11 -3.66
N LYS A 278 -10.71 10.24 -3.26
CA LYS A 278 -10.62 9.52 -1.98
C LYS A 278 -9.26 8.83 -1.82
N CYS A 279 -8.81 8.11 -2.85
CA CYS A 279 -7.48 7.46 -2.85
C CYS A 279 -6.31 8.46 -2.79
N LEU A 280 -6.44 9.63 -3.40
CA LEU A 280 -5.37 10.63 -3.46
C LEU A 280 -5.29 11.51 -2.21
N PHE A 281 -6.35 11.54 -1.38
CA PHE A 281 -6.32 12.14 -0.06
C PHE A 281 -5.50 11.31 0.95
N GLU A 282 -5.30 10.03 0.66
CA GLU A 282 -4.52 9.15 1.51
C GLU A 282 -3.02 9.46 1.45
N PHE A 283 -2.35 9.24 2.59
CA PHE A 283 -0.90 9.34 2.64
C PHE A 283 -0.29 8.23 1.78
N PRO A 284 0.69 8.54 0.91
CA PRO A 284 1.47 9.79 0.79
C PRO A 284 1.09 10.66 -0.43
N TYR A 285 -0.09 10.46 -1.02
CA TYR A 285 -0.44 10.97 -2.35
C TYR A 285 -1.01 12.40 -2.36
N GLN A 286 -1.14 13.04 -1.20
CA GLN A 286 -1.75 14.39 -1.10
C GLN A 286 -1.00 15.45 -1.92
N GLY A 287 0.32 15.33 -2.08
CA GLY A 287 1.08 16.26 -2.91
C GLY A 287 0.68 16.20 -4.40
N MET A 288 0.28 15.01 -4.86
CA MET A 288 -0.13 14.76 -6.24
C MET A 288 -1.58 15.13 -6.48
N PHE A 289 -2.43 15.00 -5.45
CA PHE A 289 -3.79 15.53 -5.47
C PHE A 289 -3.79 16.98 -5.98
N LEU A 290 -2.91 17.84 -5.48
CA LEU A 290 -2.87 19.26 -5.86
C LEU A 290 -2.64 19.51 -7.36
N GLU A 291 -2.02 18.58 -8.07
CA GLU A 291 -1.77 18.70 -9.51
C GLU A 291 -3.00 18.36 -10.34
N ILE A 292 -3.78 17.37 -9.91
CA ILE A 292 -4.93 16.85 -10.65
C ILE A 292 -6.29 17.26 -10.04
N GLU A 293 -6.29 17.90 -8.87
CA GLU A 293 -7.46 18.35 -8.13
C GLU A 293 -8.43 19.13 -9.03
N ARG A 294 -7.93 20.17 -9.71
CA ARG A 294 -8.79 21.04 -10.54
C ARG A 294 -9.43 20.28 -11.69
N ILE A 295 -8.69 19.31 -12.24
CA ILE A 295 -9.19 18.45 -13.31
C ILE A 295 -10.28 17.55 -12.75
N VAL A 296 -9.99 16.79 -11.69
CA VAL A 296 -10.95 15.82 -11.14
C VAL A 296 -12.19 16.49 -10.54
N GLN A 297 -12.05 17.66 -9.90
CA GLN A 297 -13.17 18.45 -9.36
C GLN A 297 -14.18 18.88 -10.44
N SER A 298 -13.74 19.02 -11.70
CA SER A 298 -14.64 19.37 -12.79
C SER A 298 -15.58 18.22 -13.17
N TYR A 299 -15.23 16.98 -12.82
CA TYR A 299 -16.02 15.76 -13.08
C TYR A 299 -16.92 15.35 -11.91
N LEU A 300 -16.80 15.98 -10.74
CA LEU A 300 -17.62 15.64 -9.58
C LEU A 300 -19.03 16.24 -9.66
N THR A 301 -20.04 15.46 -9.28
CA THR A 301 -21.40 15.94 -9.05
C THR A 301 -21.50 16.81 -7.77
N ALA A 302 -22.60 17.54 -7.61
CA ALA A 302 -22.82 18.34 -6.40
C ALA A 302 -22.86 17.47 -5.13
N ASP A 303 -23.53 16.32 -5.20
CA ASP A 303 -23.62 15.37 -4.09
C ASP A 303 -22.27 14.77 -3.72
N GLN A 304 -21.44 14.43 -4.72
CA GLN A 304 -20.08 13.94 -4.49
C GLN A 304 -19.18 15.02 -3.86
N LYS A 305 -19.32 16.28 -4.29
CA LYS A 305 -18.61 17.40 -3.66
C LYS A 305 -19.02 17.57 -2.20
N GLU A 306 -20.30 17.42 -1.89
CA GLU A 306 -20.79 17.51 -0.51
C GLU A 306 -20.32 16.31 0.34
N ALA A 307 -20.35 15.09 -0.21
CA ALA A 307 -19.81 13.91 0.45
C ALA A 307 -18.31 14.06 0.77
N LEU A 308 -17.53 14.61 -0.17
CA LEU A 308 -16.11 14.90 0.06
C LEU A 308 -15.88 15.96 1.13
N LYS A 309 -16.76 16.97 1.29
CA LYS A 309 -16.67 17.90 2.43
C LYS A 309 -16.91 17.22 3.76
N GLY A 310 -17.76 16.20 3.80
CA GLY A 310 -17.92 15.35 4.99
C GLY A 310 -16.63 14.62 5.36
N HIS A 311 -15.85 14.21 4.35
CA HIS A 311 -14.50 13.70 4.54
C HIS A 311 -13.49 14.80 4.92
N GLU A 312 -13.57 16.02 4.36
CA GLU A 312 -12.73 17.17 4.76
C GLU A 312 -13.02 17.63 6.21
N LEU A 313 -14.27 17.51 6.70
CA LEU A 313 -14.71 17.87 8.05
C LEU A 313 -14.30 16.85 9.12
N TYR A 314 -13.96 15.61 8.75
CA TYR A 314 -13.34 14.63 9.65
C TYR A 314 -11.84 14.91 9.88
N GLU A 315 -11.32 15.98 9.29
CA GLU A 315 -9.91 16.13 8.98
C GLU A 315 -9.40 17.58 9.13
N GLU A 316 -9.88 18.35 10.12
CA GLU A 316 -9.16 19.54 10.60
C GLU A 316 -7.71 19.21 11.06
N THR A 317 -7.41 17.93 11.24
CA THR A 317 -6.08 17.37 11.53
C THR A 317 -5.38 16.76 10.31
N SER A 318 -5.98 16.73 9.13
CA SER A 318 -5.39 15.97 8.03
C SER A 318 -4.28 16.68 7.31
N ILE A 319 -3.40 15.84 6.77
CA ILE A 319 -2.30 16.23 5.92
C ILE A 319 -2.79 17.12 4.76
N TYR A 320 -4.00 16.90 4.25
CA TYR A 320 -4.61 17.74 3.22
C TYR A 320 -4.96 19.15 3.72
N PHE A 321 -5.64 19.29 4.87
CA PHE A 321 -5.90 20.60 5.47
C PHE A 321 -4.59 21.33 5.74
N VAL A 322 -3.62 20.62 6.33
CA VAL A 322 -2.28 21.15 6.59
C VAL A 322 -1.61 21.62 5.30
N PHE A 323 -1.63 20.85 4.20
CA PHE A 323 -1.07 21.26 2.91
C PHE A 323 -1.82 22.42 2.26
N ARG A 324 -3.15 22.44 2.32
CA ARG A 324 -4.02 23.49 1.78
C ARG A 324 -3.82 24.81 2.52
N THR A 325 -3.93 24.79 3.85
CA THR A 325 -3.68 25.95 4.71
C THR A 325 -2.24 26.44 4.57
N PHE A 326 -1.24 25.57 4.37
CA PHE A 326 0.13 26.01 4.09
C PHE A 326 0.28 26.64 2.70
N ARG A 327 -0.41 26.15 1.67
CA ARG A 327 -0.40 26.76 0.32
C ARG A 327 -1.05 28.14 0.31
N GLU A 328 -2.19 28.28 0.98
CA GLU A 328 -2.92 29.54 1.13
C GLU A 328 -2.12 30.57 1.93
N ASN A 329 -1.41 30.15 2.98
CA ASN A 329 -0.57 31.05 3.77
C ASN A 329 0.76 31.43 3.10
N ASN A 330 1.35 30.58 2.27
CA ASN A 330 2.58 30.93 1.52
C ASN A 330 2.34 32.05 0.48
N ALA A 331 1.09 32.31 0.07
CA ALA A 331 0.75 33.48 -0.74
C ALA A 331 0.89 34.80 0.04
N GLN A 332 0.87 34.78 1.38
CA GLN A 332 1.04 35.96 2.23
C GLN A 332 2.50 36.29 2.58
N TRP A 333 3.47 35.45 2.18
CA TRP A 333 4.91 35.69 2.41
C TRP A 333 5.65 36.25 1.17
N ASN A 334 4.90 36.64 0.13
CA ASN A 334 5.42 37.39 -1.03
C ASN A 334 5.06 38.89 -0.93
N LEU A 335 5.40 39.53 0.20
CA LEU A 335 5.46 40.98 0.35
C LEU A 335 6.78 41.39 1.01
#